data_AF-A0A4R5FBV5-F1
#
_entry.id   AF-A0A4R5FBV5-F1
#
_cell.length_a   1.000
_cell.length_b   1.000
_cell.length_c   1.000
_cell.angle_alpha   90.00
_cell.angle_beta   90.00
_cell.angle_gamma   90.00
#
_symmetry.space_group_name_H-M   'P 1'
#
loop_
_entity.id
_entity.type
_entity.pdbx_description
1 polymer ?
#
loop_
_entity_poly.entity_id
_entity_poly.type
_entity_poly.pdbx_seq_one_letter_code
_entity_poly.pdbx_strand_id
1 'polypeptide(L)'
;MKRKIIFFSVCFLLATGMVSAQDKNAPKSIISTNAIIKKYHSKEELQGLKKGELLELYIERIKVLVKTLPYIALATKPGVTMNDLGIPNDADNRKILAEQSESTTNFLDVTVGFQRRMVPYSDTDDLVKAILFYENTLRSLHEFNDM
;
A
#
# COMPACT_ATOMS: atom_id res chain seq x y z
N MET A 1 -31.68 -11.75 43.17
CA MET A 1 -31.58 -11.46 41.70
C MET A 1 -30.50 -10.42 41.37
N LYS A 2 -30.37 -9.31 42.11
CA LYS A 2 -29.39 -8.24 41.83
C LYS A 2 -27.92 -8.69 41.70
N ARG A 3 -27.45 -9.61 42.55
CA ARG A 3 -26.05 -10.11 42.53
C ARG A 3 -25.72 -11.01 41.32
N LYS A 4 -26.72 -11.71 40.75
CA LYS A 4 -26.57 -12.52 39.53
C LYS A 4 -26.49 -11.63 38.28
N ILE A 5 -27.21 -10.51 38.27
CA ILE A 5 -27.21 -9.53 37.16
C ILE A 5 -25.88 -8.76 37.10
N ILE A 6 -25.32 -8.40 38.26
CA ILE A 6 -24.00 -7.75 38.36
C ILE A 6 -22.90 -8.68 37.82
N PHE A 7 -22.93 -9.96 38.21
CA PHE A 7 -21.95 -10.94 37.73
C PHE A 7 -22.02 -11.13 36.21
N PHE A 8 -23.23 -11.17 35.64
CA PHE A 8 -23.42 -11.30 34.19
C PHE A 8 -22.93 -10.06 33.41
N SER A 9 -23.12 -8.85 33.96
CA SER A 9 -22.63 -7.61 33.33
C SER A 9 -21.11 -7.49 33.34
N VAL A 10 -20.45 -7.93 34.42
CA VAL A 10 -18.97 -7.93 34.51
C VAL A 10 -18.35 -8.94 33.54
N CYS A 11 -18.94 -10.13 33.39
CA CYS A 11 -18.45 -11.11 32.41
C CYS A 11 -18.62 -10.63 30.96
N PHE A 12 -19.69 -9.88 30.65
CA PHE A 12 -19.92 -9.32 29.32
C PHE A 12 -18.94 -8.18 28.97
N LEU A 13 -18.57 -7.36 29.96
CA LEU A 13 -17.54 -6.33 29.80
C LEU A 13 -16.13 -6.92 29.60
N LEU A 14 -15.83 -8.07 30.22
CA LEU A 14 -14.53 -8.75 30.03
C LEU A 14 -14.42 -9.44 28.66
N ALA A 15 -15.53 -10.00 28.13
CA ALA A 15 -15.55 -10.64 26.82
C ALA A 15 -15.35 -9.67 25.66
N THR A 16 -15.77 -8.41 25.81
CA THR A 16 -15.64 -7.38 24.76
C THR A 16 -14.25 -6.74 24.70
N GLY A 17 -13.45 -6.80 25.79
CA GLY A 17 -12.09 -6.25 25.83
C GLY A 17 -11.02 -7.09 25.11
N MET A 18 -11.25 -8.40 24.93
CA MET A 18 -10.23 -9.29 24.34
C MET A 18 -10.19 -9.27 22.81
N VAL A 19 -11.27 -8.84 22.14
CA VAL A 19 -11.38 -8.84 20.67
C VAL A 19 -10.53 -7.74 20.02
N SER A 20 -10.25 -6.62 20.72
CA SER A 20 -9.51 -5.48 20.15
C SER A 20 -7.98 -5.54 20.30
N ALA A 21 -7.42 -6.61 20.88
CA ALA A 21 -5.97 -6.72 21.12
C ALA A 21 -5.26 -7.70 20.17
N GLN A 22 -5.99 -8.64 19.55
CA GLN A 22 -5.37 -9.70 18.74
C GLN A 22 -4.79 -9.18 17.42
N ASP A 23 -5.34 -8.10 16.86
CA ASP A 23 -4.95 -7.59 15.54
C ASP A 23 -3.67 -6.71 15.55
N LYS A 24 -3.32 -6.14 16.71
CA LYS A 24 -2.17 -5.21 16.83
C LYS A 24 -0.80 -5.90 16.72
N ASN A 25 -0.74 -7.19 17.01
CA ASN A 25 0.50 -7.96 17.06
C ASN A 25 0.65 -8.93 15.88
N ALA A 26 -0.30 -8.96 14.94
CA ALA A 26 -0.16 -9.74 13.72
C ALA A 26 1.06 -9.24 12.92
N PRO A 27 1.88 -10.15 12.35
CA PRO A 27 2.99 -9.76 11.49
C PRO A 27 2.48 -8.89 10.34
N LYS A 28 2.95 -7.65 10.28
CA LYS A 28 2.66 -6.73 9.18
C LYS A 28 3.70 -6.92 8.07
N SER A 29 3.23 -6.92 6.83
CA SER A 29 4.13 -6.94 5.67
C SER A 29 4.82 -5.58 5.50
N ILE A 30 6.09 -5.60 5.10
CA ILE A 30 6.88 -4.39 4.80
C ILE A 30 6.29 -3.68 3.58
N ILE A 31 6.03 -4.43 2.51
CA ILE A 31 5.27 -3.97 1.34
C ILE A 31 3.83 -4.45 1.47
N SER A 32 2.88 -3.54 1.30
CA SER A 32 1.44 -3.86 1.31
C SER A 32 1.09 -4.85 0.20
N THR A 33 0.29 -5.87 0.51
CA THR A 33 -0.24 -6.86 -0.46
C THR A 33 -1.02 -6.23 -1.62
N ASN A 34 -1.50 -5.00 -1.46
CA ASN A 34 -2.22 -4.27 -2.49
C ASN A 34 -1.30 -3.50 -3.45
N ALA A 35 0.03 -3.61 -3.32
CA ALA A 35 1.01 -3.00 -4.21
C ALA A 35 1.34 -3.93 -5.40
N ILE A 36 0.32 -4.33 -6.16
CA ILE A 36 0.46 -5.26 -7.30
C ILE A 36 -0.20 -4.65 -8.54
N ILE A 37 0.50 -4.72 -9.67
CA ILE A 37 -0.05 -4.37 -10.98
C ILE A 37 -0.51 -5.64 -11.68
N LYS A 38 -1.75 -5.61 -12.19
CA LYS A 38 -2.36 -6.76 -12.89
C LYS A 38 -1.89 -6.90 -14.33
N LYS A 39 -1.63 -5.78 -15.01
CA LYS A 39 -1.29 -5.73 -16.43
C LYS A 39 -0.37 -4.55 -16.74
N TYR A 40 0.67 -4.81 -17.53
CA TYR A 40 1.48 -3.80 -18.20
C TYR A 40 0.94 -3.55 -19.61
N HIS A 41 1.04 -2.32 -20.10
CA HIS A 41 0.48 -1.91 -21.37
C HIS A 41 1.57 -1.62 -22.40
N SER A 42 1.26 -1.87 -23.67
CA SER A 42 2.07 -1.35 -24.77
C SER A 42 1.78 0.13 -25.02
N LYS A 43 2.66 0.80 -25.77
CA LYS A 43 2.45 2.18 -26.17
C LYS A 43 1.18 2.33 -27.00
N GLU A 44 0.96 1.41 -27.92
CA GLU A 44 -0.19 1.39 -28.83
C GLU A 44 -1.49 1.20 -28.06
N GLU A 45 -1.49 0.31 -27.05
CA GLU A 45 -2.63 0.13 -26.16
C GLU A 45 -2.97 1.44 -25.43
N LEU A 46 -1.97 2.11 -24.84
CA LEU A 46 -2.18 3.38 -24.11
C LEU A 46 -2.64 4.51 -25.03
N GLN A 47 -2.12 4.60 -26.25
CA GLN A 47 -2.55 5.61 -27.22
C GLN A 47 -4.01 5.43 -27.67
N GLY A 48 -4.55 4.21 -27.57
CA GLY A 48 -5.96 3.92 -27.84
C GLY A 48 -6.92 4.27 -26.70
N LEU A 49 -6.42 4.60 -25.50
CA LEU A 49 -7.24 4.88 -24.33
C LEU A 49 -7.70 6.33 -24.27
N LYS A 50 -8.87 6.56 -23.67
CA LYS A 50 -9.33 7.92 -23.37
C LYS A 50 -8.51 8.51 -22.22
N LYS A 51 -8.37 9.83 -22.20
CA LYS A 51 -7.61 10.55 -21.16
C LYS A 51 -8.03 10.18 -19.72
N GLY A 52 -9.32 9.97 -19.47
CA GLY A 52 -9.81 9.53 -18.16
C GLY A 52 -9.29 8.15 -17.74
N GLU A 53 -9.18 7.21 -18.67
CA GLU A 53 -8.64 5.87 -18.42
C GLU A 53 -7.13 5.93 -18.16
N LEU A 54 -6.42 6.77 -18.92
CA LEU A 54 -5.00 7.05 -18.71
C LEU A 54 -4.74 7.68 -17.34
N LEU A 55 -5.60 8.58 -16.88
CA LEU A 55 -5.47 9.19 -15.55
C LEU A 55 -5.58 8.16 -14.43
N GLU A 56 -6.53 7.23 -14.51
CA GLU A 56 -6.66 6.17 -13.50
C GLU A 56 -5.47 5.22 -13.53
N LEU A 57 -4.96 4.86 -14.72
CA LEU A 57 -3.73 4.07 -14.84
C LEU A 57 -2.53 4.81 -14.24
N TYR A 58 -2.34 6.09 -14.57
CA TYR A 58 -1.26 6.91 -14.03
C TYR A 58 -1.30 6.95 -12.49
N ILE A 59 -2.48 7.15 -11.91
CA ILE A 59 -2.70 7.15 -10.46
C ILE A 59 -2.45 5.77 -9.84
N GLU A 60 -2.88 4.70 -10.50
CA GLU A 60 -2.61 3.34 -10.03
C GLU A 60 -1.11 3.04 -10.00
N ARG A 61 -0.38 3.40 -11.07
CA ARG A 61 1.07 3.12 -11.18
C ARG A 61 1.88 3.86 -10.12
N ILE A 62 1.60 5.14 -9.88
CA ILE A 62 2.29 5.89 -8.83
C ILE A 62 1.98 5.34 -7.43
N LYS A 63 0.75 4.88 -7.16
CA LYS A 63 0.40 4.23 -5.89
C LYS A 63 1.22 2.98 -5.64
N VAL A 64 1.43 2.16 -6.67
CA VAL A 64 2.26 0.96 -6.55
C VAL A 64 3.72 1.33 -6.33
N LEU A 65 4.27 2.25 -7.14
CA LEU A 65 5.65 2.73 -6.98
C LEU A 65 5.94 3.24 -5.57
N VAL A 66 5.09 4.13 -5.04
CA VAL A 66 5.27 4.72 -3.71
C VAL A 66 5.18 3.66 -2.59
N LYS A 67 4.40 2.59 -2.79
CA LYS A 67 4.29 1.48 -1.83
C LYS A 67 5.43 0.46 -1.94
N THR A 68 6.28 0.55 -2.95
CA THR A 68 7.34 -0.43 -3.21
C THR A 68 8.73 0.20 -3.11
N LEU A 69 8.98 1.32 -3.81
CA LEU A 69 10.30 1.95 -3.95
C LEU A 69 11.02 2.23 -2.62
N PRO A 70 10.37 2.74 -1.55
CA PRO A 70 11.06 3.02 -0.30
C PRO A 70 11.63 1.77 0.39
N TYR A 71 11.14 0.58 0.03
CA TYR A 71 11.41 -0.67 0.74
C TYR A 71 12.33 -1.62 -0.03
N ILE A 72 12.81 -1.26 -1.22
CA ILE A 72 13.51 -2.18 -2.14
C ILE A 72 14.76 -2.84 -1.55
N ALA A 73 15.39 -2.22 -0.55
CA ALA A 73 16.53 -2.79 0.17
C ALA A 73 16.12 -3.81 1.26
N LEU A 74 14.85 -3.84 1.65
CA LEU A 74 14.27 -4.75 2.65
C LEU A 74 13.47 -5.86 1.98
N ALA A 75 12.56 -5.48 1.09
CA ALA A 75 11.67 -6.39 0.39
C ALA A 75 11.31 -5.79 -0.97
N THR A 76 11.12 -6.66 -1.94
CA THR A 76 10.71 -6.32 -3.32
C THR A 76 9.36 -6.93 -3.67
N LYS A 77 8.93 -7.94 -2.90
CA LYS A 77 7.65 -8.63 -3.02
C LYS A 77 6.70 -8.25 -1.88
N PRO A 78 5.41 -8.06 -2.16
CA PRO A 78 4.41 -7.93 -1.10
C PRO A 78 4.34 -9.17 -0.21
N GLY A 79 3.94 -8.97 1.04
CA GLY A 79 3.73 -10.07 2.00
C GLY A 79 4.95 -10.49 2.82
N VAL A 80 6.15 -9.99 2.50
CA VAL A 80 7.36 -10.19 3.33
C VAL A 80 7.24 -9.41 4.64
N THR A 81 7.46 -10.09 5.77
CA THR A 81 7.36 -9.52 7.12
C THR A 81 8.74 -9.23 7.73
N MET A 82 8.78 -8.48 8.84
CA MET A 82 10.03 -8.25 9.60
C MET A 82 10.71 -9.56 10.04
N ASN A 83 9.92 -10.56 10.44
CA ASN A 83 10.45 -11.86 10.87
C ASN A 83 11.15 -12.59 9.73
N ASP A 84 10.60 -12.53 8.51
CA ASP A 84 11.18 -13.17 7.33
C ASP A 84 12.56 -12.58 6.97
N LEU A 85 12.79 -11.32 7.35
CA LEU A 85 14.03 -10.58 7.13
C LEU A 85 15.01 -10.65 8.32
N GLY A 86 14.66 -11.40 9.38
CA GLY A 86 15.45 -11.44 10.62
C GLY A 86 15.45 -10.12 11.40
N ILE A 87 14.54 -9.20 11.08
CA ILE A 87 14.37 -7.93 11.80
C ILE A 87 13.61 -8.23 13.11
N PRO A 88 14.12 -7.76 14.28
CA PRO A 88 13.42 -7.95 15.54
C PRO A 88 11.99 -7.39 15.50
N ASN A 89 11.00 -8.26 15.72
CA ASN A 89 9.61 -7.85 15.83
C ASN A 89 9.29 -7.40 17.26
N ASP A 90 9.95 -6.34 17.71
CA ASP A 90 9.69 -5.66 18.98
C ASP A 90 8.67 -4.52 18.83
N ALA A 91 8.32 -3.88 19.94
CA ALA A 91 7.31 -2.81 19.94
C ALA A 91 7.75 -1.57 19.15
N ASP A 92 9.05 -1.24 19.16
CA ASP A 92 9.58 -0.05 18.52
C ASP A 92 9.59 -0.22 17.00
N ASN A 93 10.08 -1.36 16.50
CA ASN A 93 10.06 -1.66 15.06
C ASN A 93 8.63 -1.79 14.52
N ARG A 94 7.70 -2.38 15.27
CA ARG A 94 6.27 -2.40 14.89
C ARG A 94 5.68 -0.99 14.79
N LYS A 95 6.06 -0.11 15.71
CA LYS A 95 5.59 1.29 15.73
C LYS A 95 6.13 2.04 14.52
N ILE A 96 7.43 1.94 14.23
CA ILE A 96 8.06 2.58 13.06
C ILE A 96 7.38 2.11 11.76
N LEU A 97 7.16 0.81 11.60
CA LEU A 97 6.49 0.27 10.42
C LEU A 97 5.04 0.78 10.28
N ALA A 98 4.32 0.91 11.40
CA ALA A 98 2.96 1.44 11.41
C ALA A 98 2.92 2.93 11.04
N GLU A 99 3.79 3.74 11.64
CA GLU A 99 3.91 5.19 11.35
C GLU A 99 4.29 5.44 9.90
N GLN A 100 5.20 4.63 9.35
CA GLN A 100 5.59 4.69 7.95
C GLN A 100 4.42 4.34 7.01
N SER A 101 3.63 3.31 7.34
CA SER A 101 2.44 2.93 6.57
C SER A 101 1.35 4.01 6.59
N GLU A 102 1.13 4.64 7.74
CA GLU A 102 0.18 5.75 7.89
C GLU A 102 0.65 6.98 7.09
N SER A 103 1.92 7.34 7.22
CA SER A 103 2.53 8.47 6.49
C SER A 103 2.47 8.26 4.98
N THR A 104 2.73 7.05 4.52
CA THR A 104 2.61 6.68 3.09
C THR A 104 1.17 6.84 2.60
N THR A 105 0.18 6.49 3.42
CA THR A 105 -1.25 6.63 3.07
C THR A 105 -1.63 8.11 2.95
N ASN A 106 -1.27 8.92 3.95
CA ASN A 106 -1.52 10.37 3.93
C ASN A 106 -0.83 11.05 2.73
N PHE A 107 0.42 10.67 2.44
CA PHE A 107 1.14 11.16 1.27
C PHE A 107 0.41 10.81 -0.03
N LEU A 108 -0.06 9.57 -0.18
CA LEU A 108 -0.79 9.14 -1.36
C LEU A 108 -2.12 9.87 -1.50
N ASP A 109 -2.86 10.09 -0.42
CA ASP A 109 -4.16 10.78 -0.48
C ASP A 109 -4.01 12.22 -0.98
N VAL A 110 -3.04 12.96 -0.44
CA VAL A 110 -2.72 14.33 -0.89
C VAL A 110 -2.25 14.33 -2.35
N THR A 111 -1.34 13.41 -2.69
CA THR A 111 -0.77 13.31 -4.04
C THR A 111 -1.84 12.96 -5.08
N VAL A 112 -2.72 12.01 -4.79
CA VAL A 112 -3.82 11.62 -5.67
C VAL A 112 -4.81 12.76 -5.84
N GLY A 113 -5.14 13.49 -4.77
CA GLY A 113 -5.99 14.67 -4.83
C GLY A 113 -5.42 15.74 -5.78
N PHE A 114 -4.12 16.02 -5.64
CA PHE A 114 -3.41 16.92 -6.56
C PHE A 114 -3.45 16.39 -8.00
N GLN A 115 -3.10 15.12 -8.21
CA GLN A 115 -3.01 14.54 -9.55
C GLN A 115 -4.35 14.53 -10.28
N ARG A 116 -5.45 14.17 -9.59
CA ARG A 116 -6.80 14.21 -10.15
C ARG A 116 -7.23 15.61 -10.58
N ARG A 117 -6.72 16.65 -9.92
CA ARG A 117 -7.05 18.03 -10.25
C ARG A 117 -6.13 18.63 -11.31
N MET A 118 -4.84 18.28 -11.30
CA MET A 118 -3.83 18.96 -12.11
C MET A 118 -3.42 18.19 -13.36
N VAL A 119 -3.36 16.84 -13.32
CA VAL A 119 -2.96 16.02 -14.47
C VAL A 119 -3.97 16.07 -15.63
N PRO A 120 -5.29 16.31 -15.44
CA PRO A 120 -6.19 16.53 -16.59
C PRO A 120 -5.77 17.68 -17.52
N TYR A 121 -4.93 18.62 -17.06
CA TYR A 121 -4.40 19.71 -17.88
C TYR A 121 -3.11 19.35 -18.64
N SER A 122 -2.49 18.19 -18.40
CA SER A 122 -1.30 17.76 -19.14
C SER A 122 -1.64 17.33 -20.56
N ASP A 123 -0.66 17.30 -21.46
CA ASP A 123 -0.86 16.67 -22.76
C ASP A 123 -1.05 15.15 -22.61
N THR A 124 -1.93 14.58 -23.45
CA THR A 124 -2.22 13.15 -23.42
C THR A 124 -0.99 12.32 -23.76
N ASP A 125 -0.16 12.79 -24.70
CA ASP A 125 1.08 12.11 -25.08
C ASP A 125 2.08 12.04 -23.94
N ASP A 126 2.18 13.10 -23.12
CA ASP A 126 3.05 13.11 -21.95
C ASP A 126 2.51 12.21 -20.84
N LEU A 127 1.19 12.12 -20.68
CA LEU A 127 0.56 11.17 -19.78
C LEU A 127 0.86 9.72 -20.18
N VAL A 128 0.79 9.39 -21.48
CA VAL A 128 1.17 8.07 -22.01
C VAL A 128 2.65 7.77 -21.73
N LYS A 129 3.56 8.72 -22.02
CA LYS A 129 4.99 8.55 -21.73
C LYS A 129 5.25 8.32 -20.24
N ALA A 130 4.57 9.06 -19.36
CA ALA A 130 4.71 8.92 -17.92
C ALA A 130 4.24 7.56 -17.41
N ILE A 131 3.10 7.05 -17.92
CA ILE A 131 2.62 5.70 -17.59
C ILE A 131 3.64 4.64 -18.03
N LEU A 132 4.16 4.74 -19.27
CA LEU A 132 5.19 3.82 -19.76
C LEU A 132 6.45 3.86 -18.90
N PHE A 133 6.88 5.05 -18.48
CA PHE A 133 8.03 5.20 -17.60
C PHE A 133 7.82 4.51 -16.25
N TYR A 134 6.65 4.71 -15.63
CA TYR A 134 6.30 4.03 -14.38
C TYR A 134 6.26 2.52 -14.56
N GLU A 135 5.60 2.03 -15.62
CA GLU A 135 5.49 0.61 -15.91
C GLU A 135 6.85 -0.05 -16.18
N ASN A 136 7.75 0.62 -16.91
CA ASN A 136 9.12 0.14 -17.10
C ASN A 136 9.92 0.11 -15.79
N THR A 137 9.77 1.13 -14.95
CA THR A 137 10.39 1.16 -13.61
C THR A 137 9.91 -0.03 -12.77
N LEU A 138 8.60 -0.31 -12.81
CA LEU A 138 8.00 -1.44 -12.09
C LEU A 138 8.48 -2.80 -12.63
N ARG A 139 8.73 -2.91 -13.93
CA ARG A 139 9.38 -4.09 -14.52
C ARG A 139 10.81 -4.26 -14.03
N SER A 140 11.61 -3.18 -14.03
CA SER A 140 12.99 -3.23 -13.52
C SER A 140 13.05 -3.60 -12.03
N LEU A 141 12.04 -3.22 -11.23
CA LEU A 141 11.93 -3.66 -9.83
C LEU A 141 11.65 -5.16 -9.71
N HIS A 142 10.86 -5.71 -10.63
CA HIS A 142 10.63 -7.15 -10.67
C HIS A 142 11.93 -7.90 -11.04
N GLU A 143 12.68 -7.39 -12.01
CA GLU A 143 13.98 -7.95 -12.40
C GLU A 143 15.01 -7.83 -11.28
N PHE A 144 15.06 -6.69 -10.58
CA PHE A 144 15.95 -6.48 -9.42
C PHE A 144 15.72 -7.51 -8.31
N ASN A 145 14.48 -7.97 -8.12
CA ASN A 145 14.18 -9.03 -7.16
C ASN A 145 14.79 -10.40 -7.54
N ASP A 146 15.11 -10.62 -8.81
CA ASP A 146 15.64 -11.90 -9.31
C ASP A 146 17.17 -11.90 -9.47
N MET A 147 17.83 -10.80 -9.09
CA MET A 147 19.30 -10.64 -9.04
C MET A 147 19.89 -11.17 -7.74
#